data_AF-A0A0F9K4V1-F1
#
_entry.id   AF-A0A0F9K4V1-F1
#
_cell.length_a   1.000
_cell.length_b   1.000
_cell.length_c   1.000
_cell.angle_alpha   90.00
_cell.angle_beta   90.00
_cell.angle_gamma   90.00
#
_symmetry.space_group_name_H-M   'P 1'
#
loop_
_entity.id
_entity.type
_entity.pdbx_description
1 polymer ?
#
loop_
_entity_poly.entity_id
_entity_poly.type
_entity_poly.pdbx_seq_one_letter_code
_entity_poly.pdbx_strand_id
1 'polypeptide(L)'
;MAIQSLTLDPDAQGLADQAIDVRNETGGALAEGDLVYVSGWDEVEARFLVAKAQAAPFGGNLAQFIMRAALADTSNGQAFKSHRLTGQDTSGEAEGDPVYLDDATAGGYNAATPPFARQLVGRVAVVDAVTGEVEFLILSDSDTGFIRTNPASGEFPVRAVHRTSDGDVDVEYDDVVIP
;
A
#
# COMPACT_ATOMS: atom_id res chain seq x y z
N MET A 1 -29.18 9.87 32.65
CA MET A 1 -27.87 9.42 32.14
C MET A 1 -28.06 9.16 30.65
N ALA A 2 -27.72 10.13 29.80
CA ALA A 2 -27.92 10.00 28.36
C ALA A 2 -26.67 9.32 27.78
N ILE A 3 -26.86 8.12 27.24
CA ILE A 3 -25.83 7.43 26.47
C ILE A 3 -25.86 8.11 25.10
N GLN A 4 -24.86 8.94 24.83
CA GLN A 4 -24.68 9.56 23.53
C GLN A 4 -24.25 8.43 22.58
N SER A 5 -25.20 7.95 21.77
CA SER A 5 -24.93 7.06 20.65
C SER A 5 -23.95 7.78 19.73
N LEU A 6 -22.69 7.34 19.71
CA LEU A 6 -21.73 7.71 18.69
C LEU A 6 -22.21 7.07 17.38
N THR A 7 -23.08 7.76 16.65
CA THR A 7 -23.35 7.43 15.27
C THR A 7 -22.05 7.71 14.53
N LEU A 8 -21.33 6.64 14.18
CA LEU A 8 -20.21 6.75 13.24
C LEU A 8 -20.76 7.45 11.98
N ASP A 9 -20.06 8.50 11.54
CA ASP A 9 -20.39 9.20 10.31
C ASP A 9 -20.59 8.16 9.19
N PRO A 10 -21.71 8.14 8.45
CA PRO A 10 -21.86 7.25 7.30
C PRO A 10 -20.77 7.48 6.24
N ASP A 11 -20.06 8.61 6.29
CA ASP A 11 -18.89 8.91 5.47
C ASP A 11 -17.59 8.28 6.03
N ALA A 12 -17.62 7.73 7.25
CA ALA A 12 -16.54 6.91 7.80
C ALA A 12 -16.47 5.49 7.18
N GLN A 13 -17.25 5.23 6.12
CA GLN A 13 -17.27 3.99 5.34
C GLN A 13 -16.14 3.88 4.30
N GLY A 14 -14.91 4.32 4.57
CA GLY A 14 -13.91 4.18 3.51
C GLY A 14 -12.48 4.58 3.81
N LEU A 15 -11.78 3.90 4.72
CA LEU A 15 -10.33 3.77 4.51
C LEU A 15 -10.02 3.14 3.13
N ALA A 16 -10.96 2.35 2.61
CA ALA A 16 -10.91 1.75 1.29
C ALA A 16 -11.00 2.75 0.11
N ASP A 17 -11.66 3.91 0.24
CA ASP A 17 -11.92 4.77 -0.92
C ASP A 17 -11.03 6.02 -1.01
N GLN A 18 -9.89 5.99 -0.32
CA GLN A 18 -8.91 7.07 -0.44
C GLN A 18 -8.33 7.10 -1.85
N ALA A 19 -8.70 8.12 -2.60
CA ALA A 19 -8.24 8.39 -3.95
C ALA A 19 -7.40 9.67 -3.99
N ILE A 20 -6.45 9.72 -4.92
CA ILE A 20 -5.73 10.94 -5.30
C ILE A 20 -5.88 11.19 -6.79
N ASP A 21 -5.94 12.47 -7.17
CA ASP A 21 -5.92 12.87 -8.57
C ASP A 21 -4.49 12.78 -9.11
N VAL A 22 -4.35 12.08 -10.23
CA VAL A 22 -3.05 11.73 -10.81
C VAL A 22 -3.01 12.02 -12.29
N ARG A 23 -1.78 12.07 -12.81
CA ARG A 23 -1.46 12.17 -14.22
C ARG A 23 -0.42 11.13 -14.58
N ASN A 24 -0.61 10.51 -15.75
CA ASN A 24 0.33 9.56 -16.31
C ASN A 24 1.18 10.24 -17.40
N GLU A 25 2.49 10.29 -17.19
CA GLU A 25 3.49 10.72 -18.18
C GLU A 25 4.63 9.72 -18.30
N THR A 26 4.31 8.43 -18.12
CA THR A 26 5.32 7.36 -18.15
C THR A 26 5.78 7.00 -19.56
N GLY A 27 5.11 7.53 -20.61
CA GLY A 27 5.30 7.14 -22.00
C GLY A 27 4.56 5.86 -22.40
N GLY A 28 3.66 5.37 -21.53
CA GLY A 28 2.84 4.18 -21.76
C GLY A 28 1.55 4.21 -20.94
N ALA A 29 0.62 3.31 -21.23
CA ALA A 29 -0.62 3.21 -20.45
C ALA A 29 -0.39 2.45 -19.14
N LEU A 30 -1.06 2.88 -18.08
CA LEU A 30 -1.26 2.11 -16.85
C LEU A 30 -2.55 1.32 -16.99
N ALA A 31 -2.56 0.05 -16.63
CA ALA A 31 -3.72 -0.82 -16.66
C ALA A 31 -4.47 -0.82 -15.33
N GLU A 32 -5.71 -1.31 -15.33
CA GLU A 32 -6.39 -1.67 -14.07
C GLU A 32 -5.58 -2.76 -13.34
N GLY A 33 -5.48 -2.65 -12.02
CA GLY A 33 -4.71 -3.55 -11.18
C GLY A 33 -3.22 -3.19 -11.08
N ASP A 34 -2.71 -2.26 -11.91
CA ASP A 34 -1.33 -1.82 -11.78
C ASP A 34 -1.12 -1.12 -10.43
N LEU A 35 -0.11 -1.59 -9.70
CA LEU A 35 0.40 -0.94 -8.50
C LEU A 35 1.32 0.22 -8.88
N VAL A 36 1.10 1.38 -8.27
CA VAL A 36 1.78 2.63 -8.64
C VAL A 36 2.32 3.37 -7.42
N TYR A 37 3.29 4.25 -7.68
CA TYR A 37 3.86 5.18 -6.71
C TYR A 37 3.80 6.60 -7.28
N VAL A 38 3.81 7.60 -6.38
CA VAL A 38 3.92 9.02 -6.80
C VAL A 38 5.38 9.29 -7.22
N SER A 39 5.58 9.59 -8.49
CA SER A 39 6.89 9.87 -9.08
C SER A 39 7.25 11.35 -9.07
N GLY A 40 6.27 12.24 -8.91
CA GLY A 40 6.49 13.69 -8.89
C GLY A 40 5.20 14.50 -8.86
N TRP A 41 5.31 15.77 -9.25
CA TRP A 41 4.20 16.72 -9.35
C TRP A 41 4.25 17.44 -10.69
N ASP A 42 3.09 17.57 -11.32
CA ASP A 42 2.88 18.37 -12.51
C ASP A 42 2.21 19.70 -12.12
N GLU A 43 2.93 20.82 -12.29
CA GLU A 43 2.43 22.16 -11.98
C GLU A 43 1.44 22.70 -13.03
N VAL A 44 1.49 22.21 -14.28
CA VAL A 44 0.62 22.69 -15.36
C VAL A 44 -0.77 22.10 -15.18
N GLU A 45 -0.85 20.81 -14.90
CA GLU A 45 -2.08 20.11 -14.65
C GLU A 45 -2.51 20.13 -13.17
N ALA A 46 -1.62 20.58 -12.27
CA ALA A 46 -1.79 20.63 -10.81
C ALA A 46 -2.16 19.25 -10.22
N ARG A 47 -1.39 18.22 -10.58
CA ARG A 47 -1.65 16.82 -10.19
C ARG A 47 -0.37 16.07 -9.86
N PHE A 48 -0.50 15.00 -9.08
CA PHE A 48 0.61 14.08 -8.86
C PHE A 48 0.91 13.27 -10.12
N LEU A 49 2.20 13.15 -10.45
CA LEU A 49 2.65 12.20 -11.46
C LEU A 49 2.77 10.82 -10.82
N VAL A 50 2.36 9.79 -11.55
CA VAL A 50 2.46 8.40 -11.10
C VAL A 50 3.23 7.53 -12.09
N ALA A 51 3.90 6.52 -11.56
CA ALA A 51 4.57 5.47 -12.33
C ALA A 51 4.38 4.11 -11.65
N LYS A 52 4.61 3.02 -12.41
CA LYS A 52 4.52 1.65 -11.88
C LYS A 52 5.48 1.46 -10.72
N ALA A 53 4.99 0.86 -9.64
CA ALA A 53 5.81 0.48 -8.48
C ALA A 53 6.96 -0.43 -8.94
N GLN A 54 8.17 -0.19 -8.45
CA GLN A 54 9.33 -0.96 -8.88
C GLN A 54 9.29 -2.39 -8.33
N ALA A 55 9.68 -3.34 -9.17
CA ALA A 55 9.83 -4.74 -8.79
C ALA A 55 11.12 -5.03 -7.99
N ALA A 56 11.91 -4.01 -7.65
CA ALA A 56 13.21 -4.19 -7.01
C ALA A 56 13.08 -4.45 -5.48
N PRO A 57 13.92 -5.34 -4.90
CA PRO A 57 13.85 -5.71 -3.46
C PRO A 57 14.13 -4.56 -2.50
N PHE A 58 14.89 -3.56 -2.94
CA PHE A 58 15.37 -2.48 -2.10
C PHE A 58 15.30 -1.18 -2.91
N GLY A 59 14.14 -0.53 -2.89
CA GLY A 59 13.94 0.76 -3.58
C GLY A 59 12.83 1.56 -2.89
N GLY A 60 12.97 2.89 -2.87
CA GLY A 60 11.96 3.79 -2.28
C GLY A 60 10.65 3.89 -3.07
N ASN A 61 10.58 3.27 -4.26
CA ASN A 61 9.46 3.38 -5.19
C ASN A 61 8.51 2.17 -5.08
N LEU A 62 8.12 1.84 -3.85
CA LEU A 62 7.17 0.78 -3.51
C LEU A 62 5.73 1.19 -3.87
N ALA A 63 4.81 0.23 -3.87
CA ALA A 63 3.40 0.50 -4.15
C ALA A 63 2.82 1.45 -3.10
N GLN A 64 2.26 2.57 -3.55
CA GLN A 64 1.56 3.53 -2.71
C GLN A 64 0.06 3.54 -3.02
N PHE A 65 -0.33 3.22 -4.25
CA PHE A 65 -1.70 3.18 -4.73
C PHE A 65 -1.88 2.04 -5.76
N ILE A 66 -3.13 1.76 -6.12
CA ILE A 66 -3.54 0.83 -7.17
C ILE A 66 -4.48 1.54 -8.16
N MET A 67 -4.35 1.19 -9.43
CA MET A 67 -5.24 1.67 -10.50
C MET A 67 -6.53 0.84 -10.53
N ARG A 68 -7.69 1.49 -10.50
CA ARG A 68 -9.01 0.84 -10.67
C ARG A 68 -9.53 0.84 -12.10
N ALA A 69 -8.84 1.52 -13.00
CA ALA A 69 -9.13 1.59 -14.41
C ALA A 69 -7.85 1.88 -15.17
N ALA A 70 -7.82 1.54 -16.46
CA ALA A 70 -6.71 1.90 -17.32
C ALA A 70 -6.61 3.43 -17.47
N LEU A 71 -5.39 3.94 -17.45
CA LEU A 71 -5.05 5.36 -17.65
C LEU A 71 -4.03 5.48 -18.79
N ALA A 72 -4.47 6.04 -19.92
CA ALA A 72 -3.60 6.28 -21.06
C ALA A 72 -2.46 7.27 -20.71
N ASP A 73 -1.42 7.28 -21.53
CA ASP A 73 -0.34 8.26 -21.40
C ASP A 73 -0.85 9.70 -21.63
N THR A 74 -0.18 10.67 -21.02
CA THR A 74 -0.56 12.10 -21.04
C THR A 74 -2.02 12.36 -20.60
N SER A 75 -2.57 11.48 -19.77
CA SER A 75 -3.97 11.55 -19.32
C SER A 75 -4.06 11.71 -17.81
N ASN A 76 -5.19 12.27 -17.37
CA ASN A 76 -5.50 12.47 -15.96
C ASN A 76 -6.50 11.41 -15.48
N GLY A 77 -6.36 10.99 -14.23
CA GLY A 77 -7.21 9.97 -13.64
C GLY A 77 -7.08 9.96 -12.11
N GLN A 78 -7.42 8.83 -11.51
CA GLN A 78 -7.36 8.64 -10.07
C GLN A 78 -6.64 7.34 -9.72
N ALA A 79 -5.88 7.36 -8.63
CA ALA A 79 -5.26 6.19 -8.03
C ALA A 79 -5.77 6.01 -6.60
N PHE A 80 -5.97 4.77 -6.17
CA PHE A 80 -6.70 4.44 -4.95
C PHE A 80 -5.85 3.64 -3.95
N LYS A 81 -6.18 3.71 -2.66
CA LYS A 81 -5.52 2.90 -1.62
C LYS A 81 -6.04 1.48 -1.51
N SER A 82 -7.22 1.21 -2.06
CA SER A 82 -7.76 -0.15 -2.14
C SER A 82 -8.39 -0.41 -3.49
N HIS A 83 -8.51 -1.69 -3.84
CA HIS A 83 -9.30 -2.14 -4.98
C HIS A 83 -9.69 -3.60 -4.77
N ARG A 84 -10.90 -3.95 -5.18
CA ARG A 84 -11.32 -5.34 -5.29
C ARG A 84 -11.23 -5.75 -6.75
N LEU A 85 -10.11 -6.35 -7.10
CA LEU A 85 -9.86 -6.77 -8.47
C LEU A 85 -10.47 -8.14 -8.71
N THR A 86 -11.28 -8.25 -9.75
CA THR A 86 -11.98 -9.48 -10.13
C THR A 86 -11.36 -10.11 -11.37
N GLY A 87 -11.75 -11.34 -11.69
CA GLY A 87 -11.29 -12.01 -12.92
C GLY A 87 -9.87 -12.54 -12.84
N GLN A 88 -9.36 -12.77 -11.64
CA GLN A 88 -8.00 -13.26 -11.40
C GLN A 88 -8.00 -14.79 -11.32
N ASP A 89 -6.92 -15.44 -11.78
CA ASP A 89 -6.71 -16.86 -11.50
C ASP A 89 -6.05 -17.00 -10.12
N THR A 90 -6.85 -17.41 -9.14
CA THR A 90 -6.41 -17.65 -7.76
C THR A 90 -6.46 -19.13 -7.38
N SER A 91 -6.59 -20.03 -8.37
CA SER A 91 -6.86 -21.45 -8.16
C SER A 91 -5.76 -22.23 -7.42
N GLY A 92 -4.55 -21.67 -7.33
CA GLY A 92 -3.42 -22.22 -6.57
C GLY A 92 -3.34 -21.76 -5.11
N GLU A 93 -4.20 -20.84 -4.70
CA GLU A 93 -4.16 -20.14 -3.41
C GLU A 93 -5.36 -20.51 -2.53
N ALA A 94 -5.32 -20.11 -1.26
CA ALA A 94 -6.45 -20.16 -0.33
C ALA A 94 -7.03 -18.76 -0.07
N GLU A 95 -8.30 -18.71 0.35
CA GLU A 95 -8.92 -17.47 0.81
C GLU A 95 -8.14 -16.89 1.99
N GLY A 96 -7.80 -15.61 1.90
CA GLY A 96 -7.00 -14.90 2.89
C GLY A 96 -5.48 -14.97 2.66
N ASP A 97 -5.01 -15.73 1.67
CA ASP A 97 -3.57 -15.81 1.37
C ASP A 97 -3.01 -14.42 1.00
N PRO A 98 -1.81 -14.09 1.48
CA PRO A 98 -1.20 -12.78 1.26
C PRO A 98 -0.80 -12.58 -0.20
N VAL A 99 -1.02 -11.36 -0.71
CA VAL A 99 -0.57 -10.93 -2.04
C VAL A 99 0.51 -9.87 -1.88
N TYR A 100 1.62 -10.07 -2.57
CA TYR A 100 2.83 -9.25 -2.48
C TYR A 100 3.10 -8.48 -3.77
N LEU A 101 3.79 -7.34 -3.65
CA LEU A 101 4.37 -6.65 -4.81
C LEU A 101 5.35 -7.59 -5.53
N ASP A 102 5.20 -7.70 -6.86
CA ASP A 102 6.00 -8.62 -7.68
C ASP A 102 7.49 -8.24 -7.71
N ASP A 103 8.35 -9.23 -7.95
CA ASP A 103 9.81 -9.06 -7.94
C ASP A 103 10.45 -8.99 -9.34
N ALA A 104 9.68 -9.25 -10.39
CA ALA A 104 10.14 -9.22 -11.78
C ALA A 104 9.40 -8.18 -12.63
N THR A 105 8.16 -7.88 -12.30
CA THR A 105 7.21 -7.11 -13.11
C THR A 105 6.83 -5.84 -12.38
N ALA A 106 7.24 -4.69 -12.91
CA ALA A 106 6.87 -3.39 -12.34
C ALA A 106 5.34 -3.23 -12.31
N GLY A 107 4.81 -2.79 -11.18
CA GLY A 107 3.38 -2.64 -10.93
C GLY A 107 2.59 -3.96 -10.82
N GLY A 108 3.24 -5.11 -10.97
CA GLY A 108 2.62 -6.41 -10.82
C GLY A 108 2.52 -6.86 -9.36
N TYR A 109 1.76 -7.93 -9.13
CA TYR A 109 1.62 -8.57 -7.84
C TYR A 109 1.62 -10.09 -8.00
N ASN A 110 1.93 -10.79 -6.90
CA ASN A 110 1.96 -12.24 -6.85
C ASN A 110 1.44 -12.74 -5.51
N ALA A 111 0.61 -13.79 -5.53
CA ALA A 111 0.11 -14.45 -4.32
C ALA A 111 1.11 -15.50 -3.77
N ALA A 112 2.09 -15.91 -4.56
CA ALA A 112 3.15 -16.79 -4.09
C ALA A 112 3.99 -16.13 -3.01
N THR A 113 4.32 -16.89 -1.97
CA THR A 113 5.24 -16.43 -0.92
C THR A 113 6.60 -16.06 -1.54
N PRO A 114 7.06 -14.81 -1.41
CA PRO A 114 8.30 -14.36 -2.03
C PRO A 114 9.54 -14.92 -1.31
N PRO A 115 10.65 -15.12 -2.03
CA PRO A 115 11.89 -15.70 -1.45
C PRO A 115 12.63 -14.75 -0.48
N PHE A 116 12.21 -13.49 -0.40
CA PHE A 116 12.70 -12.45 0.50
C PHE A 116 11.53 -11.53 0.88
N ALA A 117 11.70 -10.71 1.93
CA ALA A 117 10.65 -9.79 2.37
C ALA A 117 10.21 -8.86 1.23
N ARG A 118 8.89 -8.77 1.03
CA ARG A 118 8.25 -7.89 0.05
C ARG A 118 7.08 -7.17 0.68
N GLN A 119 6.71 -6.04 0.08
CA GLN A 119 5.53 -5.30 0.50
C GLN A 119 4.29 -6.18 0.30
N LEU A 120 3.55 -6.39 1.38
CA LEU A 120 2.19 -6.92 1.34
C LEU A 120 1.27 -5.84 0.76
N VAL A 121 0.53 -6.17 -0.29
CA VAL A 121 -0.32 -5.23 -1.02
C VAL A 121 -1.79 -5.63 -1.00
N GLY A 122 -2.11 -6.86 -0.61
CA GLY A 122 -3.49 -7.34 -0.54
C GLY A 122 -3.60 -8.77 -0.03
N ARG A 123 -4.80 -9.34 -0.17
CA ARG A 123 -5.09 -10.75 0.11
C ARG A 123 -6.09 -11.32 -0.89
N VAL A 124 -6.02 -12.63 -1.11
CA VAL A 124 -7.01 -13.36 -1.90
C VAL A 124 -8.36 -13.31 -1.18
N ALA A 125 -9.40 -12.87 -1.88
CA ALA A 125 -10.75 -12.74 -1.34
C ALA A 125 -11.68 -13.87 -1.81
N VAL A 126 -11.51 -14.34 -3.05
CA VAL A 126 -12.25 -15.45 -3.64
C VAL A 126 -11.29 -16.32 -4.45
N VAL A 127 -11.36 -17.64 -4.23
CA VAL A 127 -10.56 -18.64 -4.95
C VAL A 127 -11.36 -19.20 -6.13
N ASP A 128 -10.98 -18.84 -7.36
CA ASP A 128 -11.50 -19.41 -8.59
C ASP A 128 -10.49 -19.19 -9.74
N ALA A 129 -10.48 -20.06 -10.74
CA ALA A 129 -9.55 -19.95 -11.87
C ALA A 129 -9.93 -18.84 -12.88
N VAL A 130 -11.17 -18.35 -12.82
CA VAL A 130 -11.75 -17.40 -13.79
C VAL A 130 -12.37 -16.20 -13.09
N THR A 131 -13.06 -16.40 -11.98
CA THR A 131 -13.73 -15.33 -11.22
C THR A 131 -13.06 -15.07 -9.88
N GLY A 132 -11.80 -15.42 -9.73
CA GLY A 132 -11.05 -15.15 -8.51
C GLY A 132 -10.98 -13.65 -8.23
N GLU A 133 -10.92 -13.32 -6.94
CA GLU A 133 -10.89 -11.94 -6.48
C GLU A 133 -9.71 -11.70 -5.54
N VAL A 134 -9.07 -10.55 -5.68
CA VAL A 134 -8.02 -10.06 -4.78
C VAL A 134 -8.46 -8.72 -4.21
N GLU A 135 -8.46 -8.63 -2.88
CA GLU A 135 -8.71 -7.39 -2.16
C GLU A 135 -7.37 -6.73 -1.85
N PHE A 136 -7.08 -5.62 -2.53
CA PHE A 136 -5.90 -4.80 -2.31
C PHE A 136 -6.16 -3.79 -1.21
N LEU A 137 -5.18 -3.65 -0.31
CA LEU A 137 -5.15 -2.60 0.69
C LEU A 137 -3.71 -2.14 0.85
N ILE A 138 -3.38 -1.01 0.22
CA ILE A 138 -2.03 -0.46 0.22
C ILE A 138 -1.83 0.39 1.46
N LEU A 139 -1.42 -0.28 2.53
CA LEU A 139 -1.07 0.39 3.78
C LEU A 139 0.26 1.13 3.62
N SER A 140 0.32 2.34 4.17
CA SER A 140 1.59 3.04 4.34
C SER A 140 2.42 2.32 5.41
N ASP A 141 3.73 2.22 5.20
CA ASP A 141 4.71 1.58 6.11
C ASP A 141 4.74 2.18 7.53
N SER A 142 3.97 3.23 7.81
CA SER A 142 3.78 3.78 9.17
C SER A 142 3.00 2.85 10.11
N ASP A 143 2.31 1.83 9.59
CA ASP A 143 1.56 0.87 10.41
C ASP A 143 2.40 -0.32 10.90
N THR A 144 3.70 -0.40 10.58
CA THR A 144 4.54 -1.54 10.96
C THR A 144 5.06 -1.50 12.41
N GLY A 145 4.71 -0.49 13.21
CA GLY A 145 5.05 -0.44 14.65
C GLY A 145 6.55 -0.26 14.94
N PHE A 146 7.35 0.13 13.93
CA PHE A 146 8.77 0.42 14.08
C PHE A 146 9.03 1.93 14.06
N ILE A 147 9.90 2.41 14.97
CA ILE A 147 10.42 3.80 14.95
C ILE A 147 11.72 3.79 14.15
N ARG A 148 11.76 4.49 13.01
CA ARG A 148 13.01 4.80 12.28
C ARG A 148 13.56 6.14 12.79
N THR A 149 14.77 6.18 13.32
CA THR A 149 15.43 7.46 13.67
C THR A 149 16.22 8.02 12.48
N ASN A 150 16.24 9.35 12.35
CA ASN A 150 17.02 10.09 11.36
C ASN A 150 18.07 10.94 12.11
N PRO A 151 19.39 10.81 11.83
CA PRO A 151 20.01 10.04 10.74
C PRO A 151 20.06 8.52 10.99
N ALA A 152 19.76 7.76 9.93
CA ALA A 152 19.67 6.31 9.92
C ALA A 152 21.03 5.66 10.19
N SER A 153 21.26 5.21 11.42
CA SER A 153 22.46 4.45 11.79
C SER A 153 22.14 3.07 12.39
N GLY A 154 20.90 2.57 12.27
CA GLY A 154 20.55 1.22 12.69
C GLY A 154 19.08 1.05 13.06
N GLU A 155 18.64 -0.20 13.15
CA GLU A 155 17.36 -0.60 13.73
C GLU A 155 17.60 -1.02 15.19
N PHE A 156 16.87 -0.40 16.12
CA PHE A 156 16.93 -0.72 17.54
C PHE A 156 15.60 -1.35 17.98
N PRO A 157 15.60 -2.53 18.63
CA PRO A 157 14.37 -3.16 19.08
C PRO A 157 13.75 -2.35 20.22
N VAL A 158 12.45 -2.07 20.09
CA VAL A 158 11.66 -1.40 21.13
C VAL A 158 11.35 -2.41 22.23
N ARG A 159 11.76 -2.10 23.46
CA ARG A 159 11.50 -2.93 24.64
C ARG A 159 10.14 -2.62 25.28
N ALA A 160 9.80 -1.34 25.35
CA ALA A 160 8.53 -0.88 25.89
C ALA A 160 8.15 0.48 25.30
N VAL A 161 6.85 0.72 25.20
CA VAL A 161 6.28 2.02 24.82
C VAL A 161 5.36 2.45 25.94
N HIS A 162 5.68 3.59 26.56
CA HIS A 162 4.90 4.17 27.63
C HIS A 162 4.20 5.45 27.14
N ARG A 163 3.03 5.73 27.70
CA ARG A 163 2.40 7.05 27.58
C ARG A 163 2.63 7.79 28.88
N THR A 164 3.26 8.95 28.80
CA THR A 164 3.46 9.81 29.96
C THR A 164 2.15 10.51 30.31
N SER A 165 2.06 11.02 31.55
CA SER A 165 0.92 11.82 32.01
C SER A 165 0.71 13.11 31.21
N ASP A 166 1.72 13.52 30.45
CA ASP A 166 1.70 14.73 29.62
C ASP A 166 1.20 14.45 28.20
N GLY A 167 0.87 13.18 27.89
CA GLY A 167 0.36 12.74 26.59
C GLY A 167 1.45 12.40 25.59
N ASP A 168 2.72 12.56 25.96
CA ASP A 168 3.86 12.16 25.14
C ASP A 168 4.06 10.65 25.18
N VAL A 169 4.60 10.12 24.09
CA VAL A 169 4.98 8.71 23.97
C VAL A 169 6.46 8.61 24.29
N ASP A 170 6.77 7.88 25.36
CA ASP A 170 8.14 7.51 25.72
C ASP A 170 8.44 6.10 25.20
N VAL A 171 9.62 5.91 24.63
CA VAL A 171 10.01 4.66 23.95
C VAL A 171 11.33 4.20 24.55
N GLU A 172 11.27 3.07 25.26
CA GLU A 172 12.47 2.38 25.74
C GLU A 172 12.99 1.47 24.63
N TYR A 173 14.24 1.69 24.22
CA TYR A 173 14.91 0.88 23.20
C TYR A 173 16.15 0.18 23.79
N ASP A 174 16.51 -0.97 23.21
CA ASP A 174 17.81 -1.59 23.46
C ASP A 174 18.86 -0.91 22.56
N ASP A 175 19.96 -0.46 23.14
CA ASP A 175 21.08 0.18 22.40
C ASP A 175 22.02 -0.86 21.77
N VAL A 176 21.66 -2.14 21.83
CA VAL A 176 22.35 -3.22 21.13
C VAL A 176 21.77 -3.37 19.73
N VAL A 177 22.58 -3.03 18.72
CA VAL A 177 22.26 -3.26 17.30
C VAL A 177 22.03 -4.75 17.05
N ILE A 178 20.90 -5.10 16.44
CA ILE A 178 20.65 -6.45 15.93
C ILE A 178 21.29 -6.56 14.53
N PRO A 179 22.13 -7.57 14.26
CA PRO A 179 22.73 -7.78 12.93
C PRO A 179 21.73 -8.26 11.87
#